data_AF-A0A4Q3DRF5-F1
#
_entry.id   AF-A0A4Q3DRF5-F1
#
_cell.length_a   1.000
_cell.length_b   1.000
_cell.length_c   1.000
_cell.angle_alpha   90.00
_cell.angle_beta   90.00
_cell.angle_gamma   90.00
#
_symmetry.space_group_name_H-M   'P 1'
#
loop_
_entity.id
_entity.type
_entity.pdbx_description
1 polymer ?
#
loop_
_entity_poly.entity_id
_entity_poly.type
_entity_poly.pdbx_seq_one_letter_code
_entity_poly.pdbx_strand_id
1 'polypeptide(L)'
;MVYEFDAGDVLQSNLYPAMARSFRKAGFQWATQFAYDPLATAYANTEYQTHYLNLAYTPSKAISLLIASQVFHQLPEKDYGAFPADTNFAAFRVSYQQNLSEMNTAQAFYYSNSTATKPVNAAKLQHIAGVGSSPVIHYDGSGAYFLDKLENGIWRLEVMPDAVSIRDPFEKASLQKEVTRIQYENQPMQIMLPDLGQDFAVTGINTGNHASFSTQNSSFRIRPGTYLILKKGAQNKHWQAQSRMENIRLSEFVAPKPVSNLPFVVKPNVEEVSAGKPFTLKIKVVGVDAADKVTLQINKVLGIYKMIEMNRKTAGQYEAEIPAELVTPGLLNYRIIIQKTNNQLITFPGAVVGDPFGWDNFNQESWPVFVSDAAAIELFNAAKDYQKLNVYVTNYSRTEGPELVAGEKTDQLSFKLSTQNLGDKRSIGFQLFIADKLKGIAEISSFTKLIVRAKTSNPDPVQIKIALIGADAAVNASFITLKQQYQDFEIPLKQLQPDSLLLLPRPYPIFMPLWFKAPAASVKLAQADKLEVLAWPLTSGQDRFFSFEIESILLEKD
;
A
#
# COMPACT_ATOMS: atom_id res chain seq x y z
N MET A 1 10.05 -28.38 -7.45
CA MET A 1 8.71 -27.99 -6.95
C MET A 1 8.88 -26.97 -5.83
N VAL A 2 8.02 -25.95 -5.73
CA VAL A 2 7.85 -25.14 -4.51
C VAL A 2 6.58 -25.61 -3.81
N TYR A 3 6.69 -26.23 -2.62
CA TYR A 3 5.53 -26.76 -1.89
C TYR A 3 4.69 -25.67 -1.23
N GLU A 4 5.30 -24.55 -0.85
CA GLU A 4 4.61 -23.45 -0.20
C GLU A 4 5.38 -22.16 -0.46
N PHE A 5 4.70 -21.09 -0.86
CA PHE A 5 5.29 -19.76 -0.91
C PHE A 5 4.27 -18.67 -0.58
N ASP A 6 4.73 -17.67 0.15
CA ASP A 6 4.19 -16.31 0.21
C ASP A 6 5.22 -15.43 0.94
N ALA A 7 5.09 -14.10 0.85
CA ALA A 7 5.72 -13.17 1.76
C ALA A 7 4.69 -12.78 2.84
N GLY A 8 5.08 -12.91 4.10
CA GLY A 8 4.22 -12.53 5.22
C GLY A 8 3.95 -11.03 5.25
N ASP A 9 2.74 -10.67 5.66
CA ASP A 9 2.28 -9.31 5.93
C ASP A 9 2.34 -8.37 4.69
N VAL A 10 2.03 -8.94 3.52
CA VAL A 10 2.00 -8.23 2.24
C VAL A 10 0.58 -8.08 1.72
N LEU A 11 0.18 -6.83 1.43
CA LEU A 11 -1.03 -6.50 0.67
C LEU A 11 -0.77 -6.08 -0.78
N GLN A 12 0.49 -5.79 -1.10
CA GLN A 12 0.87 -5.34 -2.42
C GLN A 12 0.63 -6.43 -3.45
N SER A 13 0.22 -6.00 -4.64
CA SER A 13 -0.19 -6.88 -5.73
C SER A 13 0.88 -7.03 -6.82
N ASN A 14 2.13 -6.63 -6.55
CA ASN A 14 3.25 -6.74 -7.50
C ASN A 14 4.20 -7.93 -7.21
N LEU A 15 4.03 -8.62 -6.07
CA LEU A 15 4.98 -9.65 -5.64
C LEU A 15 4.81 -10.99 -6.36
N TYR A 16 3.60 -11.51 -6.48
CA TYR A 16 3.40 -12.89 -6.95
C TYR A 16 3.98 -13.17 -8.35
N PRO A 17 3.79 -12.32 -9.37
CA PRO A 17 4.41 -12.56 -10.67
C PRO A 17 5.93 -12.39 -10.64
N ALA A 18 6.48 -11.55 -9.75
CA ALA A 18 7.92 -11.42 -9.57
C ALA A 18 8.53 -12.69 -8.93
N MET A 19 7.83 -13.27 -7.94
CA MET A 19 8.19 -14.57 -7.37
C MET A 19 8.08 -15.68 -8.41
N ALA A 20 6.97 -15.75 -9.15
CA ALA A 20 6.78 -16.74 -10.22
C ALA A 20 7.86 -16.64 -11.30
N ARG A 21 8.24 -15.43 -11.74
CA ARG A 21 9.38 -15.20 -12.65
C ARG A 21 10.66 -15.78 -12.09
N SER A 22 10.96 -15.52 -10.81
CA SER A 22 12.17 -16.01 -10.14
C SER A 22 12.16 -17.54 -10.01
N PHE A 23 11.02 -18.13 -9.70
CA PHE A 23 10.85 -19.58 -9.65
C PHE A 23 11.04 -20.22 -11.04
N ARG A 24 10.46 -19.63 -12.09
CA ARG A 24 10.66 -20.09 -13.47
C ARG A 24 12.12 -20.01 -13.89
N LYS A 25 12.82 -18.91 -13.55
CA LYS A 25 14.27 -18.77 -13.78
C LYS A 25 15.08 -19.88 -13.08
N ALA A 26 14.67 -20.31 -11.88
CA ALA A 26 15.33 -21.36 -11.12
C ALA A 26 14.90 -22.79 -11.52
N GLY A 27 14.16 -22.96 -12.62
CA GLY A 27 13.74 -24.27 -13.13
C GLY A 27 12.53 -24.89 -12.41
N PHE A 28 11.87 -24.17 -11.49
CA PHE A 28 10.65 -24.67 -10.86
C PHE A 28 9.49 -24.71 -11.86
N GLN A 29 8.83 -25.86 -11.96
CA GLN A 29 7.70 -26.09 -12.88
C GLN A 29 6.33 -25.91 -12.23
N TRP A 30 6.27 -26.04 -10.91
CA TRP A 30 5.05 -25.87 -10.12
C TRP A 30 5.38 -25.16 -8.81
N ALA A 31 4.43 -24.37 -8.33
CA ALA A 31 4.47 -23.70 -7.04
C ALA A 31 3.04 -23.61 -6.47
N THR A 32 2.94 -23.79 -5.16
CA THR A 32 1.68 -23.69 -4.41
C THR A 32 1.72 -22.51 -3.46
N GLN A 33 0.74 -21.62 -3.60
CA GLN A 33 0.52 -20.50 -2.67
C GLN A 33 -0.38 -20.99 -1.53
N PHE A 34 -0.05 -20.59 -0.30
CA PHE A 34 -0.74 -21.00 0.91
C PHE A 34 -1.67 -19.90 1.41
N ALA A 35 -2.96 -20.19 1.55
CA ALA A 35 -3.94 -19.24 2.07
C ALA A 35 -5.08 -19.96 2.80
N TYR A 36 -5.50 -19.40 3.94
CA TYR A 36 -6.66 -19.83 4.72
C TYR A 36 -7.56 -18.64 4.97
N ASP A 37 -8.35 -18.25 3.97
CA ASP A 37 -9.21 -17.07 4.04
C ASP A 37 -10.68 -17.41 3.71
N PRO A 38 -11.39 -18.16 4.58
CA PRO A 38 -12.80 -18.44 4.38
C PRO A 38 -13.60 -17.14 4.21
N LEU A 39 -14.48 -17.08 3.21
CA LEU A 39 -15.27 -15.87 2.93
C LEU A 39 -16.06 -15.34 4.13
N ALA A 40 -16.44 -16.23 5.05
CA ALA A 40 -17.20 -15.89 6.25
C ALA A 40 -16.38 -15.14 7.33
N THR A 41 -15.06 -15.31 7.37
CA THR A 41 -14.18 -14.73 8.40
C THR A 41 -13.11 -13.80 7.83
N ALA A 42 -12.94 -13.79 6.51
CA ALA A 42 -11.94 -12.96 5.81
C ALA A 42 -12.13 -11.45 6.00
N TYR A 43 -13.29 -10.96 6.47
CA TYR A 43 -13.47 -9.54 6.83
C TYR A 43 -12.55 -9.10 7.99
N ALA A 44 -12.11 -10.02 8.84
CA ALA A 44 -11.31 -9.79 10.03
C ALA A 44 -9.90 -10.39 9.97
N ASN A 45 -9.59 -11.17 8.92
CA ASN A 45 -8.28 -11.81 8.69
C ASN A 45 -7.72 -12.55 9.92
N THR A 46 -8.53 -13.45 10.50
CA THR A 46 -8.22 -14.05 11.82
C THR A 46 -7.57 -15.43 11.78
N GLU A 47 -7.59 -16.13 10.65
CA GLU A 47 -7.08 -17.50 10.54
C GLU A 47 -5.55 -17.49 10.42
N TYR A 48 -5.02 -17.44 9.19
CA TYR A 48 -3.60 -17.34 8.93
C TYR A 48 -3.26 -15.92 8.48
N GLN A 49 -3.33 -15.00 9.45
CA GLN A 49 -3.32 -13.55 9.27
C GLN A 49 -2.27 -13.03 8.26
N THR A 50 -1.07 -13.59 8.27
CA THR A 50 0.05 -13.09 7.48
C THR A 50 -0.08 -13.31 5.96
N HIS A 51 -0.96 -14.23 5.51
CA HIS A 51 -1.10 -14.63 4.10
C HIS A 51 -2.38 -14.16 3.41
N TYR A 52 -3.04 -13.14 3.97
CA TYR A 52 -4.36 -12.66 3.56
C TYR A 52 -4.58 -12.55 2.03
N LEU A 53 -5.25 -13.55 1.46
CA LEU A 53 -5.51 -13.69 0.03
C LEU A 53 -6.92 -14.20 -0.23
N ASN A 54 -7.78 -13.31 -0.70
CA ASN A 54 -9.18 -13.62 -0.99
C ASN A 54 -9.69 -12.76 -2.15
N LEU A 55 -10.37 -13.36 -3.13
CA LEU A 55 -10.88 -12.60 -4.29
C LEU A 55 -11.81 -11.45 -3.91
N ALA A 56 -12.67 -11.65 -2.90
CA ALA A 56 -13.61 -10.62 -2.47
C ALA A 56 -12.96 -9.54 -1.61
N TYR A 57 -12.00 -9.90 -0.75
CA TYR A 57 -11.42 -8.97 0.24
C TYR A 57 -10.04 -8.40 -0.12
N THR A 58 -9.25 -9.09 -0.94
CA THR A 58 -7.97 -8.63 -1.47
C THR A 58 -7.92 -8.79 -3.01
N PRO A 59 -8.88 -8.20 -3.75
CA PRO A 59 -9.05 -8.44 -5.19
C PRO A 59 -7.78 -8.20 -6.00
N SER A 60 -7.03 -7.12 -5.71
CA SER A 60 -5.75 -6.86 -6.38
C SER A 60 -4.74 -7.99 -6.19
N LYS A 61 -4.62 -8.51 -4.96
CA LYS A 61 -3.71 -9.62 -4.64
C LYS A 61 -4.17 -10.93 -5.31
N ALA A 62 -5.48 -11.17 -5.40
CA ALA A 62 -6.04 -12.31 -6.12
C ALA A 62 -5.80 -12.25 -7.64
N ILE A 63 -6.00 -11.10 -8.28
CA ILE A 63 -5.67 -10.91 -9.70
C ILE A 63 -4.15 -11.04 -9.93
N SER A 64 -3.33 -10.58 -9.00
CA SER A 64 -1.88 -10.80 -9.02
C SER A 64 -1.52 -12.28 -9.02
N LEU A 65 -2.22 -13.11 -8.22
CA LEU A 65 -2.01 -14.56 -8.21
C LEU A 65 -2.47 -15.21 -9.53
N LEU A 66 -3.59 -14.76 -10.11
CA LEU A 66 -4.02 -15.19 -11.45
C LEU A 66 -2.91 -14.92 -12.50
N ILE A 67 -2.31 -13.73 -12.46
CA ILE A 67 -1.21 -13.36 -13.35
C ILE A 67 0.02 -14.23 -13.09
N ALA A 68 0.36 -14.51 -11.83
CA ALA A 68 1.45 -15.40 -11.47
C ALA A 68 1.24 -16.83 -11.97
N SER A 69 0.01 -17.33 -11.97
CA SER A 69 -0.35 -18.60 -12.60
C SER A 69 -0.05 -18.56 -14.10
N GLN A 70 -0.40 -17.49 -14.80
CA GLN A 70 -0.07 -17.33 -16.23
C GLN A 70 1.43 -17.29 -16.50
N VAL A 71 2.23 -16.71 -15.60
CA VAL A 71 3.70 -16.76 -15.68
C VAL A 71 4.20 -18.22 -15.69
N PHE A 72 3.65 -19.08 -14.83
CA PHE A 72 4.03 -20.51 -14.80
C PHE A 72 3.61 -21.26 -16.07
N HIS A 73 2.43 -20.96 -16.62
CA HIS A 73 1.92 -21.61 -17.81
C HIS A 73 2.63 -21.18 -19.10
N GLN A 74 3.10 -19.93 -19.18
CA GLN A 74 3.57 -19.36 -20.44
C GLN A 74 5.09 -19.20 -20.54
N LEU A 75 5.79 -18.95 -19.43
CA LEU A 75 7.21 -18.64 -19.51
C LEU A 75 8.08 -19.89 -19.50
N PRO A 76 9.13 -19.94 -20.35
CA PRO A 76 10.19 -20.93 -20.21
C PRO A 76 11.09 -20.60 -19.01
N GLU A 77 12.01 -21.51 -18.71
CA GLU A 77 13.15 -21.20 -17.84
C GLU A 77 14.05 -20.18 -18.55
N LYS A 78 14.03 -18.93 -18.09
CA LYS A 78 14.76 -17.82 -18.71
C LYS A 78 15.13 -16.76 -17.68
N ASP A 79 16.33 -16.22 -17.82
CA ASP A 79 16.77 -15.03 -17.09
C ASP A 79 16.29 -13.74 -17.78
N TYR A 80 15.71 -12.83 -16.99
CA TYR A 80 15.22 -11.52 -17.43
C TYR A 80 16.08 -10.36 -16.87
N GLY A 81 17.25 -10.66 -16.30
CA GLY A 81 18.17 -9.68 -15.73
C GLY A 81 17.94 -9.43 -14.24
N ALA A 82 18.49 -8.32 -13.75
CA ALA A 82 18.34 -7.87 -12.37
C ALA A 82 17.38 -6.69 -12.26
N PHE A 83 16.80 -6.49 -11.07
CA PHE A 83 15.96 -5.34 -10.79
C PHE A 83 16.73 -4.03 -11.03
N PRO A 84 16.11 -3.00 -11.65
CA PRO A 84 14.70 -2.94 -12.06
C PRO A 84 14.39 -3.47 -13.46
N ALA A 85 15.37 -3.94 -14.24
CA ALA A 85 15.15 -4.40 -15.62
C ALA A 85 14.20 -5.59 -15.70
N ASP A 86 14.24 -6.49 -14.71
CA ASP A 86 13.40 -7.67 -14.63
C ASP A 86 11.93 -7.40 -14.26
N THR A 87 11.55 -6.13 -14.06
CA THR A 87 10.15 -5.72 -13.82
C THR A 87 9.27 -5.84 -15.05
N ASN A 88 9.86 -5.90 -16.25
CA ASN A 88 9.18 -6.17 -17.52
C ASN A 88 9.76 -7.45 -18.11
N PHE A 89 8.92 -8.45 -18.36
CA PHE A 89 9.37 -9.76 -18.80
C PHE A 89 8.32 -10.44 -19.69
N ALA A 90 8.68 -10.63 -20.97
CA ALA A 90 7.76 -11.12 -22.01
C ALA A 90 6.45 -10.30 -22.05
N ALA A 91 5.29 -10.93 -21.82
CA ALA A 91 3.99 -10.27 -21.79
C ALA A 91 3.61 -9.68 -20.41
N PHE A 92 4.51 -9.78 -19.43
CA PHE A 92 4.23 -9.45 -18.04
C PHE A 92 4.98 -8.21 -17.57
N ARG A 93 4.36 -7.48 -16.66
CA ARG A 93 4.94 -6.31 -16.02
C ARG A 93 4.54 -6.25 -14.54
N VAL A 94 5.48 -5.89 -13.68
CA VAL A 94 5.24 -5.59 -12.26
C VAL A 94 5.74 -4.19 -11.94
N SER A 95 5.06 -3.48 -11.05
CA SER A 95 5.45 -2.13 -10.62
C SER A 95 5.16 -1.93 -9.14
N TYR A 96 6.21 -1.68 -8.36
CA TYR A 96 6.09 -1.33 -6.95
C TYR A 96 5.36 0.01 -6.77
N GLN A 97 5.79 1.04 -7.51
CA GLN A 97 5.22 2.40 -7.42
C GLN A 97 3.73 2.46 -7.76
N GLN A 98 3.29 1.66 -8.74
CA GLN A 98 1.87 1.61 -9.12
C GLN A 98 1.10 0.52 -8.38
N ASN A 99 1.76 -0.24 -7.48
CA ASN A 99 1.22 -1.43 -6.84
C ASN A 99 0.54 -2.36 -7.88
N LEU A 100 1.23 -2.71 -8.96
CA LEU A 100 0.64 -3.33 -10.14
C LEU A 100 1.34 -4.62 -10.54
N SER A 101 0.54 -5.61 -10.94
CA SER A 101 0.90 -6.73 -11.81
C SER A 101 0.05 -6.67 -13.06
N GLU A 102 0.64 -6.97 -14.20
CA GLU A 102 -0.02 -6.89 -15.50
C GLU A 102 0.42 -8.06 -16.38
N MET A 103 -0.52 -8.62 -17.15
CA MET A 103 -0.27 -9.50 -18.29
C MET A 103 -0.99 -8.92 -19.50
N ASN A 104 -0.27 -8.75 -20.61
CA ASN A 104 -0.81 -8.14 -21.82
C ASN A 104 -0.44 -8.97 -23.06
N THR A 105 -1.36 -9.83 -23.47
CA THR A 105 -1.25 -10.66 -24.67
C THR A 105 -2.28 -10.23 -25.71
N ALA A 106 -2.29 -10.84 -26.90
CA ALA A 106 -3.31 -10.55 -27.90
C ALA A 106 -4.71 -11.05 -27.50
N GLN A 107 -4.80 -12.09 -26.67
CA GLN A 107 -6.07 -12.73 -26.28
C GLN A 107 -6.51 -12.41 -24.85
N ALA A 108 -5.59 -12.06 -23.96
CA ALA A 108 -5.89 -11.80 -22.56
C ALA A 108 -5.17 -10.56 -22.04
N PHE A 109 -5.90 -9.75 -21.27
CA PHE A 109 -5.39 -8.54 -20.63
C PHE A 109 -5.78 -8.51 -19.16
N TYR A 110 -4.81 -8.76 -18.28
CA TYR A 110 -5.02 -8.84 -16.83
C TYR A 110 -4.22 -7.76 -16.10
N TYR A 111 -4.81 -7.13 -15.09
CA TYR A 111 -4.14 -6.08 -14.30
C TYR A 111 -4.68 -6.01 -12.87
N SER A 112 -3.80 -6.07 -11.88
CA SER A 112 -4.20 -6.08 -10.46
C SER A 112 -4.61 -4.73 -9.90
N ASN A 113 -4.39 -3.63 -10.64
CA ASN A 113 -4.76 -2.26 -10.30
C ASN A 113 -4.82 -1.41 -11.58
N SER A 114 -5.24 -0.14 -11.45
CA SER A 114 -5.37 0.76 -12.59
C SER A 114 -4.05 0.88 -13.39
N THR A 115 -4.16 0.80 -14.72
CA THR A 115 -3.04 0.84 -15.66
C THR A 115 -3.32 1.79 -16.82
N ALA A 116 -2.27 2.40 -17.36
CA ALA A 116 -2.33 3.17 -18.60
C ALA A 116 -1.87 2.35 -19.82
N THR A 117 -1.44 1.09 -19.62
CA THR A 117 -1.00 0.21 -20.70
C THR A 117 -2.15 -0.10 -21.64
N LYS A 118 -1.96 0.09 -22.95
CA LYS A 118 -2.94 -0.29 -23.96
C LYS A 118 -2.83 -1.80 -24.25
N PRO A 119 -3.96 -2.51 -24.45
CA PRO A 119 -3.91 -3.90 -24.89
C PRO A 119 -3.10 -4.05 -26.18
N VAL A 120 -2.26 -5.09 -26.28
CA VAL A 120 -1.47 -5.35 -27.50
C VAL A 120 -2.38 -5.48 -28.73
N ASN A 121 -3.55 -6.09 -28.56
CA ASN A 121 -4.57 -6.16 -29.62
C ASN A 121 -5.99 -6.21 -29.04
N ALA A 122 -6.63 -5.05 -28.88
CA ALA A 122 -7.98 -4.96 -28.33
C ALA A 122 -9.06 -5.73 -29.14
N ALA A 123 -8.87 -5.92 -30.44
CA ALA A 123 -9.83 -6.62 -31.30
C ALA A 123 -9.77 -8.16 -31.16
N LYS A 124 -8.67 -8.70 -30.62
CA LYS A 124 -8.47 -10.15 -30.43
C LYS A 124 -8.69 -10.62 -29.00
N LEU A 125 -8.94 -9.70 -28.06
CA LEU A 125 -9.20 -10.04 -26.66
C LEU A 125 -10.36 -11.03 -26.54
N GLN A 126 -10.15 -11.99 -25.64
CA GLN A 126 -11.08 -13.02 -25.21
C GLN A 126 -11.32 -12.91 -23.69
N HIS A 127 -10.31 -12.50 -22.93
CA HIS A 127 -10.38 -12.41 -21.47
C HIS A 127 -9.82 -11.09 -20.97
N ILE A 128 -10.55 -10.46 -20.06
CA ILE A 128 -10.08 -9.32 -19.28
C ILE A 128 -10.37 -9.61 -17.81
N ALA A 129 -9.39 -9.41 -16.94
CA ALA A 129 -9.54 -9.56 -15.51
C ALA A 129 -8.82 -8.40 -14.83
N GLY A 130 -9.53 -7.61 -14.02
CA GLY A 130 -8.94 -6.37 -13.53
C GLY A 130 -9.51 -5.86 -12.23
N VAL A 131 -8.72 -5.01 -11.57
CA VAL A 131 -9.16 -4.11 -10.51
C VAL A 131 -8.83 -2.68 -10.94
N GLY A 132 -9.75 -1.75 -10.74
CA GLY A 132 -9.60 -0.37 -11.21
C GLY A 132 -9.74 -0.24 -12.73
N SER A 133 -9.02 0.70 -13.34
CA SER A 133 -9.26 1.15 -14.72
C SER A 133 -8.09 0.87 -15.68
N SER A 134 -8.41 0.68 -16.95
CA SER A 134 -7.49 0.56 -18.08
C SER A 134 -7.98 1.35 -19.29
N PRO A 135 -7.20 1.46 -20.38
CA PRO A 135 -7.64 2.15 -21.60
C PRO A 135 -8.84 1.52 -22.32
N VAL A 136 -9.28 0.32 -21.92
CA VAL A 136 -10.46 -0.35 -22.50
C VAL A 136 -11.59 -0.58 -21.49
N ILE A 137 -11.33 -0.47 -20.18
CA ILE A 137 -12.34 -0.55 -19.13
C ILE A 137 -12.11 0.58 -18.12
N HIS A 138 -13.07 1.50 -17.98
CA HIS A 138 -13.08 2.41 -16.84
C HIS A 138 -14.01 1.86 -15.78
N TYR A 139 -13.53 1.76 -14.54
CA TYR A 139 -14.29 1.29 -13.40
C TYR A 139 -13.82 2.00 -12.14
N ASP A 140 -14.78 2.59 -11.42
CA ASP A 140 -14.53 3.39 -10.22
C ASP A 140 -14.55 2.55 -8.92
N GLY A 141 -15.03 1.30 -9.00
CA GLY A 141 -15.05 0.39 -7.86
C GLY A 141 -13.69 -0.24 -7.55
N SER A 142 -13.58 -0.83 -6.36
CA SER A 142 -12.38 -1.52 -5.87
C SER A 142 -12.47 -3.04 -5.93
N GLY A 143 -13.63 -3.58 -6.33
CA GLY A 143 -13.79 -5.01 -6.60
C GLY A 143 -13.07 -5.46 -7.87
N ALA A 144 -12.75 -6.75 -7.96
CA ALA A 144 -12.30 -7.37 -9.21
C ALA A 144 -13.47 -7.52 -10.19
N TYR A 145 -13.18 -7.44 -11.49
CA TYR A 145 -14.12 -7.83 -12.53
C TYR A 145 -13.47 -8.75 -13.57
N PHE A 146 -14.31 -9.55 -14.21
CA PHE A 146 -13.93 -10.51 -15.24
C PHE A 146 -14.85 -10.33 -16.44
N LEU A 147 -14.28 -10.13 -17.62
CA LEU A 147 -15.00 -9.97 -18.88
C LEU A 147 -14.50 -11.03 -19.87
N ASP A 148 -15.34 -12.03 -20.12
CA ASP A 148 -15.02 -13.20 -20.93
C ASP A 148 -15.87 -13.26 -22.20
N LYS A 149 -15.21 -13.43 -23.35
CA LYS A 149 -15.88 -13.49 -24.65
C LYS A 149 -16.53 -14.86 -24.81
N LEU A 150 -17.84 -14.87 -25.06
CA LEU A 150 -18.59 -16.09 -25.35
C LEU A 150 -18.62 -16.36 -26.86
N GLU A 151 -18.91 -15.30 -27.63
CA GLU A 151 -18.80 -15.27 -29.08
C GLU A 151 -18.68 -13.82 -29.56
N ASN A 152 -18.54 -13.58 -30.87
CA ASN A 152 -18.42 -12.22 -31.40
C ASN A 152 -19.65 -11.38 -31.04
N GLY A 153 -19.41 -10.29 -30.30
CA GLY A 153 -20.44 -9.38 -29.81
C GLY A 153 -21.18 -9.84 -28.56
N ILE A 154 -20.80 -10.96 -27.93
CA ILE A 154 -21.43 -11.47 -26.70
C ILE A 154 -20.38 -11.82 -25.65
N TRP A 155 -20.51 -11.20 -24.47
CA TRP A 155 -19.56 -11.33 -23.37
C TRP A 155 -20.27 -11.61 -22.05
N ARG A 156 -19.62 -12.36 -21.17
CA ARG A 156 -20.00 -12.47 -19.75
C ARG A 156 -19.19 -11.47 -18.96
N LEU A 157 -19.85 -10.64 -18.15
CA LEU A 157 -19.21 -9.78 -17.17
C LEU A 157 -19.54 -10.28 -15.76
N GLU A 158 -18.53 -10.45 -14.91
CA GLU A 158 -18.66 -10.67 -13.48
C GLU A 158 -18.00 -9.51 -12.72
N VAL A 159 -18.68 -8.98 -11.71
CA VAL A 159 -18.20 -7.86 -10.88
C VAL A 159 -18.28 -8.25 -9.41
N MET A 160 -17.15 -8.30 -8.73
CA MET A 160 -17.05 -8.51 -7.29
C MET A 160 -17.41 -7.23 -6.52
N PRO A 161 -17.87 -7.33 -5.26
CA PRO A 161 -18.14 -6.14 -4.46
C PRO A 161 -16.86 -5.35 -4.17
N ASP A 162 -17.06 -4.07 -3.82
CA ASP A 162 -15.96 -3.21 -3.43
C ASP A 162 -15.34 -3.72 -2.13
N ALA A 163 -14.03 -3.93 -2.15
CA ALA A 163 -13.22 -4.22 -0.98
C ALA A 163 -12.45 -2.96 -0.57
N VAL A 164 -12.75 -2.47 0.63
CA VAL A 164 -12.14 -1.26 1.16
C VAL A 164 -11.37 -1.60 2.43
N SER A 165 -10.03 -1.60 2.36
CA SER A 165 -9.19 -1.74 3.55
C SER A 165 -9.43 -0.54 4.48
N ILE A 166 -9.89 -0.84 5.69
CA ILE A 166 -10.24 0.15 6.71
C ILE A 166 -9.31 0.13 7.92
N ARG A 167 -8.57 -0.97 8.11
CA ARG A 167 -7.52 -1.12 9.13
C ARG A 167 -6.35 -1.91 8.53
N ASP A 168 -5.23 -1.90 9.23
CA ASP A 168 -4.14 -2.82 8.94
C ASP A 168 -4.64 -4.26 9.22
N PRO A 169 -4.61 -5.17 8.23
CA PRO A 169 -5.07 -6.54 8.42
C PRO A 169 -4.10 -7.42 9.20
N PHE A 170 -2.88 -6.97 9.50
CA PHE A 170 -1.83 -7.74 10.17
C PHE A 170 -1.61 -7.35 11.65
N GLU A 171 -2.21 -6.27 12.13
CA GLU A 171 -2.29 -5.99 13.58
C GLU A 171 -3.15 -7.04 14.30
N LYS A 172 -2.98 -7.18 15.63
CA LYS A 172 -3.64 -8.17 16.50
C LYS A 172 -5.03 -8.66 16.00
N ALA A 173 -5.10 -9.91 15.57
CA ALA A 173 -6.31 -10.53 15.02
C ALA A 173 -7.49 -10.52 16.02
N SER A 174 -8.70 -10.27 15.51
CA SER A 174 -9.95 -10.34 16.28
C SER A 174 -11.17 -10.36 15.36
N LEU A 175 -12.13 -11.27 15.59
CA LEU A 175 -13.40 -11.30 14.86
C LEU A 175 -14.27 -10.05 15.12
N GLN A 176 -13.99 -9.29 16.18
CA GLN A 176 -14.68 -8.02 16.46
C GLN A 176 -14.08 -6.86 15.64
N LYS A 177 -13.04 -7.12 14.87
CA LYS A 177 -12.23 -6.12 14.18
C LYS A 177 -12.22 -6.37 12.69
N GLU A 178 -13.10 -5.65 12.01
CA GLU A 178 -13.12 -5.66 10.56
C GLU A 178 -11.91 -4.89 10.00
N VAL A 179 -11.18 -5.53 9.10
CA VAL A 179 -9.98 -4.98 8.45
C VAL A 179 -10.25 -4.57 7.01
N THR A 180 -11.16 -5.27 6.33
CA THR A 180 -11.64 -4.94 4.99
C THR A 180 -13.16 -4.94 4.96
N ARG A 181 -13.74 -3.80 4.57
CA ARG A 181 -15.19 -3.61 4.39
C ARG A 181 -15.61 -4.03 2.99
N ILE A 182 -16.65 -4.84 2.91
CA ILE A 182 -17.33 -5.19 1.66
C ILE A 182 -18.51 -4.26 1.43
N GLN A 183 -18.60 -3.64 0.26
CA GLN A 183 -19.73 -2.79 -0.12
C GLN A 183 -20.33 -3.21 -1.46
N TYR A 184 -21.66 -3.26 -1.52
CA TYR A 184 -22.41 -3.53 -2.75
C TYR A 184 -22.88 -2.19 -3.35
N GLU A 185 -21.94 -1.37 -3.77
CA GLU A 185 -22.25 -0.08 -4.36
C GLU A 185 -22.67 -0.22 -5.83
N ASN A 186 -23.38 0.79 -6.33
CA ASN A 186 -23.66 0.92 -7.76
C ASN A 186 -22.58 1.84 -8.36
N GLN A 187 -21.59 1.27 -9.05
CA GLN A 187 -20.40 1.98 -9.51
C GLN A 187 -20.47 2.35 -11.00
N PRO A 188 -19.95 3.52 -11.41
CA PRO A 188 -19.72 3.82 -12.82
C PRO A 188 -18.78 2.80 -13.49
N MET A 189 -19.14 2.37 -14.70
CA MET A 189 -18.31 1.53 -15.55
C MET A 189 -18.43 1.96 -17.03
N GLN A 190 -17.34 1.87 -17.78
CA GLN A 190 -17.31 2.06 -19.22
C GLN A 190 -16.51 0.94 -19.90
N ILE A 191 -17.06 0.34 -20.96
CA ILE A 191 -16.40 -0.75 -21.72
C ILE A 191 -16.15 -0.33 -23.17
N MET A 192 -14.89 -0.11 -23.53
CA MET A 192 -14.46 0.37 -24.85
C MET A 192 -13.78 -0.75 -25.64
N LEU A 193 -14.54 -1.80 -25.97
CA LEU A 193 -14.06 -2.90 -26.79
C LEU A 193 -14.55 -2.78 -28.24
N PRO A 194 -13.65 -2.91 -29.26
CA PRO A 194 -14.05 -2.87 -30.66
C PRO A 194 -15.15 -3.89 -31.02
N ASP A 195 -15.13 -5.05 -30.38
CA ASP A 195 -16.10 -6.13 -30.62
C ASP A 195 -17.52 -5.74 -30.21
N LEU A 196 -17.68 -5.02 -29.09
CA LEU A 196 -18.96 -4.54 -28.56
C LEU A 196 -19.44 -3.22 -29.21
N GLY A 197 -18.51 -2.37 -29.65
CA GLY A 197 -18.83 -1.02 -30.14
C GLY A 197 -19.25 -0.08 -29.01
N GLN A 198 -19.94 1.01 -29.37
CA GLN A 198 -20.35 2.07 -28.42
C GLN A 198 -21.68 1.78 -27.71
N ASP A 199 -22.53 0.95 -28.31
CA ASP A 199 -23.86 0.64 -27.77
C ASP A 199 -24.00 -0.87 -27.62
N PHE A 200 -24.42 -1.31 -26.44
CA PHE A 200 -24.70 -2.71 -26.13
C PHE A 200 -25.75 -2.81 -25.02
N ALA A 201 -26.42 -3.96 -24.95
CA ALA A 201 -27.33 -4.30 -23.85
C ALA A 201 -26.55 -5.00 -22.73
N VAL A 202 -26.94 -4.75 -21.48
CA VAL A 202 -26.42 -5.40 -20.28
C VAL A 202 -27.61 -5.99 -19.52
N THR A 203 -27.59 -7.30 -19.31
CA THR A 203 -28.65 -8.05 -18.62
C THR A 203 -28.07 -8.83 -17.45
N GLY A 204 -28.60 -8.64 -16.25
CA GLY A 204 -28.25 -9.44 -15.08
C GLY A 204 -28.68 -10.89 -15.23
N ILE A 205 -27.80 -11.82 -14.86
CA ILE A 205 -28.05 -13.27 -15.07
C ILE A 205 -27.90 -14.11 -13.80
N ASN A 206 -27.29 -13.60 -12.71
CA ASN A 206 -27.32 -14.28 -11.42
C ASN A 206 -28.66 -14.11 -10.69
N THR A 207 -28.94 -15.02 -9.75
CA THR A 207 -30.15 -14.98 -8.91
C THR A 207 -30.30 -13.63 -8.20
N GLY A 208 -31.48 -13.02 -8.31
CA GLY A 208 -31.82 -11.73 -7.70
C GLY A 208 -31.31 -10.49 -8.46
N ASN A 209 -30.58 -10.68 -9.56
CA ASN A 209 -30.12 -9.59 -10.41
C ASN A 209 -31.09 -9.36 -11.57
N HIS A 210 -31.96 -8.36 -11.43
CA HIS A 210 -32.97 -7.99 -12.42
C HIS A 210 -32.56 -6.83 -13.32
N ALA A 211 -31.26 -6.47 -13.32
CA ALA A 211 -30.77 -5.37 -14.14
C ALA A 211 -30.99 -5.67 -15.64
N SER A 212 -31.54 -4.71 -16.37
CA SER A 212 -31.64 -4.76 -17.82
C SER A 212 -31.64 -3.35 -18.36
N PHE A 213 -30.60 -2.98 -19.09
CA PHE A 213 -30.45 -1.65 -19.69
C PHE A 213 -29.58 -1.70 -20.94
N SER A 214 -29.70 -0.68 -21.78
CA SER A 214 -28.79 -0.44 -22.91
C SER A 214 -27.86 0.72 -22.59
N THR A 215 -26.62 0.62 -23.04
CA THR A 215 -25.62 1.67 -22.83
C THR A 215 -25.77 2.80 -23.84
N GLN A 216 -25.28 3.98 -23.45
CA GLN A 216 -25.03 5.11 -24.33
C GLN A 216 -23.54 5.46 -24.19
N ASN A 217 -22.80 5.54 -25.29
CA ASN A 217 -21.36 5.85 -25.29
C ASN A 217 -20.53 4.90 -24.40
N SER A 218 -20.87 3.60 -24.41
CA SER A 218 -20.20 2.53 -23.65
C SER A 218 -20.29 2.63 -22.13
N SER A 219 -20.99 3.63 -21.57
CA SER A 219 -21.01 3.92 -20.13
C SER A 219 -22.32 3.49 -19.48
N PHE A 220 -22.23 3.01 -18.24
CA PHE A 220 -23.35 2.55 -17.43
C PHE A 220 -22.99 2.52 -15.94
N ARG A 221 -23.96 2.19 -15.09
CA ARG A 221 -23.72 1.88 -13.68
C ARG A 221 -23.94 0.40 -13.43
N ILE A 222 -23.09 -0.20 -12.61
CA ILE A 222 -23.08 -1.63 -12.36
C ILE A 222 -23.01 -1.92 -10.86
N ARG A 223 -23.73 -2.94 -10.42
CA ARG A 223 -23.64 -3.50 -9.07
C ARG A 223 -22.89 -4.83 -9.11
N PRO A 224 -22.43 -5.36 -7.98
CA PRO A 224 -21.80 -6.67 -7.97
C PRO A 224 -22.78 -7.77 -8.42
N GLY A 225 -22.30 -8.69 -9.26
CA GLY A 225 -23.10 -9.75 -9.88
C GLY A 225 -22.53 -10.21 -11.22
N THR A 226 -23.29 -11.06 -11.91
CA THR A 226 -22.97 -11.50 -13.27
C THR A 226 -23.98 -10.99 -14.29
N TYR A 227 -23.46 -10.69 -15.47
CA TYR A 227 -24.16 -10.01 -16.54
C TYR A 227 -23.82 -10.62 -17.90
N LEU A 228 -24.81 -10.64 -18.78
CA LEU A 228 -24.61 -10.88 -20.21
C LEU A 228 -24.56 -9.52 -20.93
N ILE A 229 -23.50 -9.30 -21.70
CA ILE A 229 -23.32 -8.11 -22.52
C ILE A 229 -23.52 -8.48 -23.99
N LEU A 230 -24.42 -7.78 -24.66
CA LEU A 230 -24.81 -8.07 -26.04
C LEU A 230 -24.67 -6.82 -26.91
N LYS A 231 -23.79 -6.88 -27.91
CA LYS A 231 -23.63 -5.84 -28.92
C LYS A 231 -24.97 -5.44 -29.54
N LYS A 232 -25.18 -4.15 -29.77
CA LYS A 232 -26.37 -3.65 -30.48
C LYS A 232 -26.56 -4.36 -31.83
N GLY A 233 -27.74 -4.95 -32.01
CA GLY A 233 -28.11 -5.70 -33.22
C GLY A 233 -27.62 -7.15 -33.27
N ALA A 234 -26.80 -7.60 -32.31
CA ALA A 234 -26.47 -9.02 -32.19
C ALA A 234 -27.67 -9.81 -31.63
N GLN A 235 -27.80 -11.07 -32.03
CA GLN A 235 -28.82 -11.98 -31.53
C GLN A 235 -28.19 -13.01 -30.61
N ASN A 236 -28.65 -13.06 -29.35
CA ASN A 236 -28.31 -14.16 -28.46
C ASN A 236 -29.20 -15.37 -28.80
N LYS A 237 -28.62 -16.38 -29.46
CA LYS A 237 -29.35 -17.58 -29.88
C LYS A 237 -29.39 -18.69 -28.84
N HIS A 238 -28.42 -18.74 -27.92
CA HIS A 238 -28.22 -19.92 -27.07
C HIS A 238 -27.62 -19.66 -25.67
N TRP A 239 -27.11 -18.47 -25.38
CA TRP A 239 -26.53 -18.18 -24.07
C TRP A 239 -27.63 -17.86 -23.06
N GLN A 240 -27.74 -18.70 -22.03
CA GLN A 240 -28.69 -18.54 -20.94
C GLN A 240 -27.93 -18.56 -19.61
N ALA A 241 -28.58 -18.08 -18.55
CA ALA A 241 -28.03 -18.10 -17.19
C ALA A 241 -27.40 -19.46 -16.82
N GLN A 242 -28.02 -20.56 -17.22
CA GLN A 242 -27.59 -21.92 -16.90
C GLN A 242 -26.55 -22.53 -17.86
N SER A 243 -26.22 -21.83 -18.95
CA SER A 243 -25.19 -22.28 -19.90
C SER A 243 -23.84 -22.43 -19.18
N ARG A 244 -23.07 -23.46 -19.57
CA ARG A 244 -21.73 -23.68 -19.03
C ARG A 244 -20.71 -22.83 -19.78
N MET A 245 -19.79 -22.24 -19.03
CA MET A 245 -18.56 -21.63 -19.51
C MET A 245 -17.43 -22.31 -18.75
N GLU A 246 -16.70 -23.19 -19.45
CA GLU A 246 -15.70 -24.06 -18.85
C GLU A 246 -16.25 -24.81 -17.61
N ASN A 247 -15.72 -24.50 -16.43
CA ASN A 247 -16.04 -25.16 -15.17
C ASN A 247 -17.22 -24.55 -14.42
N ILE A 248 -17.73 -23.39 -14.86
CA ILE A 248 -18.80 -22.63 -14.16
C ILE A 248 -20.05 -22.47 -15.02
N ARG A 249 -21.15 -22.03 -14.41
CA ARG A 249 -22.33 -21.54 -15.14
C ARG A 249 -22.26 -20.03 -15.32
N LEU A 250 -22.86 -19.50 -16.39
CA LEU A 250 -22.84 -18.05 -16.63
C LEU A 250 -23.43 -17.25 -15.45
N SER A 251 -24.47 -17.76 -14.80
CA SER A 251 -25.14 -17.13 -13.65
C SER A 251 -24.44 -17.32 -12.30
N GLU A 252 -23.38 -18.12 -12.23
CA GLU A 252 -22.69 -18.42 -10.98
C GLU A 252 -22.01 -17.16 -10.45
N PHE A 253 -22.32 -16.80 -9.20
CA PHE A 253 -21.78 -15.63 -8.52
C PHE A 253 -21.76 -15.89 -7.02
N VAL A 254 -20.58 -15.79 -6.40
CA VAL A 254 -20.40 -16.00 -4.97
C VAL A 254 -19.59 -14.85 -4.39
N ALA A 255 -20.19 -14.09 -3.49
CA ALA A 255 -19.54 -12.98 -2.79
C ALA A 255 -20.13 -12.84 -1.38
N PRO A 256 -19.32 -12.38 -0.40
CA PRO A 256 -19.75 -12.23 0.99
C PRO A 256 -20.69 -11.03 1.13
N LYS A 257 -21.62 -11.09 2.09
CA LYS A 257 -22.44 -9.92 2.44
C LYS A 257 -21.62 -8.92 3.27
N PRO A 258 -21.94 -7.62 3.25
CA PRO A 258 -21.35 -6.65 4.18
C PRO A 258 -21.56 -7.08 5.64
N VAL A 259 -20.50 -7.03 6.44
CA VAL A 259 -20.57 -7.33 7.89
C VAL A 259 -21.15 -6.15 8.66
N SER A 260 -20.90 -4.93 8.20
CA SER A 260 -21.44 -3.70 8.78
C SER A 260 -21.70 -2.67 7.69
N ASN A 261 -22.71 -1.83 7.91
CA ASN A 261 -23.02 -0.66 7.09
C ASN A 261 -22.79 0.66 7.84
N LEU A 262 -22.26 0.59 9.07
CA LEU A 262 -21.97 1.78 9.86
C LEU A 262 -20.84 2.58 9.20
N PRO A 263 -20.92 3.92 9.23
CA PRO A 263 -19.84 4.77 8.77
C PRO A 263 -18.52 4.44 9.45
N PHE A 264 -17.43 4.52 8.68
CA PHE A 264 -16.08 4.41 9.22
C PHE A 264 -15.12 5.27 8.40
N VAL A 265 -14.29 6.06 9.09
CA VAL A 265 -13.25 6.89 8.47
C VAL A 265 -11.90 6.23 8.68
N VAL A 266 -11.22 5.91 7.59
CA VAL A 266 -9.84 5.42 7.63
C VAL A 266 -8.94 6.58 8.03
N LYS A 267 -8.13 6.39 9.07
CA LYS A 267 -7.19 7.42 9.56
C LYS A 267 -6.28 7.87 8.40
N PRO A 268 -6.25 9.16 8.05
CA PRO A 268 -5.31 9.70 7.08
C PRO A 268 -3.86 9.65 7.59
N ASN A 269 -2.91 9.33 6.72
CA ASN A 269 -1.48 9.36 7.03
C ASN A 269 -0.90 10.75 6.71
N VAL A 270 -1.37 11.78 7.41
CA VAL A 270 -0.78 13.14 7.36
C VAL A 270 -0.33 13.47 8.77
N GLU A 271 0.95 13.27 9.05
CA GLU A 271 1.54 13.53 10.38
C GLU A 271 2.16 14.92 10.48
N GLU A 272 2.69 15.45 9.37
CA GLU A 272 3.41 16.72 9.30
C GLU A 272 3.14 17.47 7.98
N VAL A 273 3.07 18.80 8.04
CA VAL A 273 2.92 19.70 6.88
C VAL A 273 3.75 20.98 7.05
N SER A 274 4.12 21.64 5.94
CA SER A 274 4.87 22.90 5.97
C SER A 274 3.98 24.10 6.33
N ALA A 275 4.47 24.97 7.22
CA ALA A 275 3.82 26.21 7.61
C ALA A 275 3.61 27.18 6.43
N GLY A 276 2.53 27.94 6.49
CA GLY A 276 2.20 29.00 5.52
C GLY A 276 1.80 28.50 4.14
N LYS A 277 1.60 27.18 3.96
CA LYS A 277 1.19 26.57 2.68
C LYS A 277 -0.16 25.86 2.85
N PRO A 278 -1.07 25.97 1.87
CA PRO A 278 -2.28 25.17 1.90
C PRO A 278 -1.91 23.69 1.69
N PHE A 279 -2.72 22.79 2.23
CA PHE A 279 -2.58 21.36 1.96
C PHE A 279 -3.95 20.70 1.81
N THR A 280 -4.01 19.62 1.03
CA THR A 280 -5.25 18.85 0.82
C THR A 280 -5.28 17.63 1.72
N LEU A 281 -6.24 17.56 2.64
CA LEU A 281 -6.52 16.35 3.40
C LEU A 281 -7.44 15.43 2.59
N LYS A 282 -6.94 14.22 2.27
CA LYS A 282 -7.69 13.17 1.58
C LYS A 282 -8.05 12.08 2.56
N ILE A 283 -9.32 11.68 2.57
CA ILE A 283 -9.82 10.63 3.46
C ILE A 283 -10.59 9.57 2.68
N LYS A 284 -10.56 8.35 3.22
CA LYS A 284 -11.35 7.23 2.76
C LYS A 284 -12.45 6.95 3.80
N VAL A 285 -13.69 6.84 3.34
CA VAL A 285 -14.87 6.67 4.19
C VAL A 285 -15.73 5.55 3.61
N VAL A 286 -16.19 4.63 4.46
CA VAL A 286 -17.18 3.60 4.12
C VAL A 286 -18.47 3.82 4.89
N GLY A 287 -19.57 3.17 4.48
CA GLY A 287 -20.88 3.31 5.12
C GLY A 287 -21.56 4.67 4.93
N VAL A 288 -21.12 5.43 3.93
CA VAL A 288 -21.66 6.76 3.58
C VAL A 288 -22.31 6.75 2.21
N ASP A 289 -23.49 7.35 2.16
CA ASP A 289 -24.28 7.54 0.96
C ASP A 289 -23.89 8.84 0.24
N ALA A 290 -24.22 8.95 -1.05
CA ALA A 290 -23.89 10.16 -1.82
C ALA A 290 -24.57 11.44 -1.31
N ALA A 291 -25.67 11.30 -0.55
CA ALA A 291 -26.42 12.41 0.04
C ALA A 291 -25.94 12.78 1.47
N ASP A 292 -25.06 11.98 2.08
CA ASP A 292 -24.50 12.30 3.38
C ASP A 292 -23.46 13.42 3.24
N LYS A 293 -23.38 14.28 4.26
CA LYS A 293 -22.38 15.34 4.31
C LYS A 293 -21.19 14.90 5.13
N VAL A 294 -19.99 15.17 4.62
CA VAL A 294 -18.73 14.90 5.30
C VAL A 294 -18.02 16.22 5.54
N THR A 295 -17.77 16.55 6.81
CA THR A 295 -17.19 17.84 7.21
C THR A 295 -15.92 17.63 8.01
N LEU A 296 -14.87 18.35 7.63
CA LEU A 296 -13.63 18.49 8.39
C LEU A 296 -13.82 19.59 9.44
N GLN A 297 -13.77 19.21 10.71
CA GLN A 297 -13.61 20.16 11.82
C GLN A 297 -12.12 20.25 12.14
N ILE A 298 -11.53 21.44 12.08
CA ILE A 298 -10.10 21.66 12.31
C ILE A 298 -9.86 22.88 13.19
N ASN A 299 -8.88 22.81 14.08
CA ASN A 299 -8.46 23.92 14.92
C ASN A 299 -6.98 23.82 15.28
N LYS A 300 -6.39 24.97 15.66
CA LYS A 300 -5.17 24.97 16.47
C LYS A 300 -5.52 24.56 17.89
N VAL A 301 -4.56 24.01 18.62
CA VAL A 301 -4.71 23.79 20.07
C VAL A 301 -5.18 25.09 20.73
N LEU A 302 -6.29 25.02 21.48
CA LEU A 302 -6.99 26.16 22.12
C LEU A 302 -7.59 27.22 21.17
N GLY A 303 -7.51 27.01 19.85
CA GLY A 303 -8.11 27.87 18.84
C GLY A 303 -9.58 27.55 18.57
N ILE A 304 -10.25 28.47 17.86
CA ILE A 304 -11.64 28.30 17.41
C ILE A 304 -11.71 27.24 16.31
N TYR A 305 -12.73 26.38 16.36
CA TYR A 305 -13.01 25.42 15.30
C TYR A 305 -13.39 26.09 13.99
N LYS A 306 -12.84 25.54 12.91
CA LYS A 306 -13.24 25.82 11.53
C LYS A 306 -13.88 24.56 10.95
N MET A 307 -14.96 24.76 10.21
CA MET A 307 -15.70 23.70 9.54
C MET A 307 -15.47 23.84 8.03
N ILE A 308 -14.95 22.80 7.41
CA ILE A 308 -14.65 22.76 5.98
C ILE A 308 -15.40 21.57 5.40
N GLU A 309 -16.33 21.81 4.47
CA GLU A 309 -17.02 20.73 3.78
C GLU A 309 -16.04 19.96 2.89
N MET A 310 -16.10 18.63 2.95
CA MET A 310 -15.24 17.77 2.16
C MET A 310 -15.93 17.40 0.85
N ASN A 311 -15.24 17.62 -0.27
CA ASN A 311 -15.74 17.30 -1.59
C ASN A 311 -15.61 15.80 -1.86
N ARG A 312 -16.72 15.15 -2.23
CA ARG A 312 -16.72 13.76 -2.69
C ARG A 312 -16.09 13.68 -4.07
N LYS A 313 -15.00 12.91 -4.21
CA LYS A 313 -14.29 12.72 -5.49
C LYS A 313 -14.80 11.49 -6.22
N THR A 314 -14.87 10.36 -5.50
CA THR A 314 -15.45 9.10 -5.97
C THR A 314 -16.21 8.44 -4.82
N ALA A 315 -16.76 7.25 -5.02
CA ALA A 315 -17.38 6.49 -3.94
C ALA A 315 -16.37 6.28 -2.79
N GLY A 316 -16.72 6.79 -1.60
CA GLY A 316 -15.90 6.65 -0.40
C GLY A 316 -14.59 7.43 -0.37
N GLN A 317 -14.33 8.33 -1.33
CA GLN A 317 -13.15 9.21 -1.33
C GLN A 317 -13.57 10.67 -1.21
N TYR A 318 -13.05 11.35 -0.19
CA TYR A 318 -13.37 12.74 0.11
C TYR A 318 -12.08 13.54 0.29
N GLU A 319 -12.10 14.81 -0.11
CA GLU A 319 -10.98 15.72 0.12
C GLU A 319 -11.42 17.13 0.50
N ALA A 320 -10.60 17.78 1.32
CA ALA A 320 -10.76 19.18 1.68
C ALA A 320 -9.40 19.87 1.59
N GLU A 321 -9.38 21.09 1.06
CA GLU A 321 -8.22 21.96 1.12
C GLU A 321 -8.24 22.74 2.43
N ILE A 322 -7.16 22.64 3.20
CA ILE A 322 -6.91 23.45 4.38
C ILE A 322 -6.11 24.67 3.91
N PRO A 323 -6.65 25.88 4.06
CA PRO A 323 -6.01 27.08 3.51
C PRO A 323 -4.85 27.54 4.39
N ALA A 324 -3.89 28.24 3.78
CA ALA A 324 -2.58 28.58 4.38
C ALA A 324 -2.68 29.32 5.72
N GLU A 325 -3.71 30.15 5.92
CA GLU A 325 -3.95 30.91 7.14
C GLU A 325 -4.23 30.03 8.38
N LEU A 326 -4.69 28.79 8.17
CA LEU A 326 -4.87 27.81 9.24
C LEU A 326 -3.58 27.05 9.53
N VAL A 327 -2.67 26.98 8.56
CA VAL A 327 -1.43 26.18 8.61
C VAL A 327 -0.28 27.03 9.16
N THR A 328 -0.39 27.48 10.41
CA THR A 328 0.71 28.19 11.09
C THR A 328 1.51 27.24 11.98
N PRO A 329 2.79 27.54 12.28
CA PRO A 329 3.62 26.69 13.14
C PRO A 329 2.93 26.27 14.44
N GLY A 330 3.07 24.99 14.80
CA GLY A 330 2.48 24.41 16.01
C GLY A 330 1.70 23.12 15.73
N LEU A 331 0.61 22.90 16.47
CA LEU A 331 -0.21 21.69 16.37
C LEU A 331 -1.63 22.01 15.88
N LEU A 332 -2.03 21.37 14.79
CA LEU A 332 -3.41 21.32 14.34
C LEU A 332 -4.07 20.04 14.83
N ASN A 333 -5.30 20.13 15.28
CA ASN A 333 -6.16 19.00 15.58
C ASN A 333 -7.34 19.00 14.62
N TYR A 334 -7.76 17.82 14.18
CA TYR A 334 -8.94 17.69 13.37
C TYR A 334 -9.79 16.48 13.69
N ARG A 335 -11.06 16.58 13.28
CA ARG A 335 -12.08 15.54 13.36
C ARG A 335 -12.85 15.50 12.05
N ILE A 336 -13.43 14.34 11.75
CA ILE A 336 -14.35 14.18 10.62
C ILE A 336 -15.75 13.96 11.18
N ILE A 337 -16.69 14.79 10.75
CA ILE A 337 -18.10 14.71 11.12
C ILE A 337 -18.88 14.26 9.89
N ILE A 338 -19.61 13.15 10.06
CA ILE A 338 -20.52 12.62 9.05
C ILE A 338 -21.93 12.94 9.50
N GLN A 339 -22.68 13.65 8.65
CA GLN A 339 -24.10 13.89 8.82
C GLN A 339 -24.87 12.99 7.86
N LYS A 340 -25.58 12.02 8.41
CA LYS A 340 -26.49 11.15 7.67
C LYS A 340 -27.74 11.93 7.24
N THR A 341 -28.43 11.46 6.20
CA THR A 341 -29.69 12.06 5.71
C THR A 341 -30.82 12.16 6.76
N ASN A 342 -30.80 11.31 7.79
CA ASN A 342 -31.71 11.38 8.93
C ASN A 342 -31.27 12.39 10.03
N ASN A 343 -30.30 13.26 9.72
CA ASN A 343 -29.66 14.22 10.64
C ASN A 343 -28.84 13.60 11.78
N GLN A 344 -28.58 12.29 11.77
CA GLN A 344 -27.65 11.69 12.71
C GLN A 344 -26.23 12.17 12.43
N LEU A 345 -25.55 12.67 13.47
CA LEU A 345 -24.16 13.09 13.43
C LEU A 345 -23.26 12.01 14.03
N ILE A 346 -22.15 11.73 13.35
CA ILE A 346 -21.15 10.75 13.78
C ILE A 346 -19.77 11.40 13.64
N THR A 347 -19.01 11.44 14.72
CA THR A 347 -17.70 12.11 14.78
C THR A 347 -16.56 11.10 14.89
N PHE A 348 -15.51 11.31 14.11
CA PHE A 348 -14.27 10.53 14.09
C PHE A 348 -13.07 11.40 14.48
N PRO A 349 -12.09 10.87 15.22
CA PRO A 349 -11.97 9.48 15.73
C PRO A 349 -13.02 9.09 16.80
N GLY A 350 -13.14 7.79 17.05
CA GLY A 350 -14.05 7.21 18.06
C GLY A 350 -15.42 6.75 17.53
N ALA A 351 -15.85 7.20 16.35
CA ALA A 351 -17.16 6.90 15.78
C ALA A 351 -18.33 7.26 16.73
N VAL A 352 -18.21 8.39 17.43
CA VAL A 352 -19.16 8.82 18.46
C VAL A 352 -20.40 9.40 17.80
N VAL A 353 -21.56 8.83 18.14
CA VAL A 353 -22.87 9.29 17.67
C VAL A 353 -23.36 10.41 18.57
N GLY A 354 -23.82 11.51 17.97
CA GLY A 354 -24.37 12.66 18.69
C GLY A 354 -23.87 13.99 18.13
N ASP A 355 -24.45 15.08 18.62
CA ASP A 355 -23.99 16.43 18.28
C ASP A 355 -22.62 16.70 18.91
N PRO A 356 -21.55 16.90 18.12
CA PRO A 356 -20.23 17.20 18.67
C PRO A 356 -20.17 18.54 19.43
N PHE A 357 -21.17 19.40 19.26
CA PHE A 357 -21.31 20.69 19.95
C PHE A 357 -22.31 20.64 21.12
N GLY A 358 -22.88 19.47 21.41
CA GLY A 358 -23.75 19.27 22.56
C GLY A 358 -23.02 19.54 23.88
N TRP A 359 -23.72 20.14 24.85
CA TRP A 359 -23.14 20.50 26.15
C TRP A 359 -22.69 19.28 26.97
N ASP A 360 -23.29 18.11 26.72
CA ASP A 360 -23.02 16.81 27.33
C ASP A 360 -22.04 15.94 26.53
N ASN A 361 -21.54 16.44 25.38
CA ASN A 361 -20.53 15.73 24.61
C ASN A 361 -19.16 15.81 25.32
N PHE A 362 -18.79 14.72 25.98
CA PHE A 362 -17.49 14.58 26.64
C PHE A 362 -16.38 14.08 25.71
N ASN A 363 -16.68 13.70 24.46
CA ASN A 363 -15.66 13.20 23.53
C ASN A 363 -14.70 14.31 23.11
N GLN A 364 -13.42 14.15 23.44
CA GLN A 364 -12.37 15.09 23.10
C GLN A 364 -11.38 14.55 22.05
N GLU A 365 -11.53 13.31 21.60
CA GLU A 365 -10.58 12.68 20.68
C GLU A 365 -10.44 13.47 19.35
N SER A 366 -9.22 13.58 18.85
CA SER A 366 -8.91 14.23 17.57
C SER A 366 -7.62 13.66 17.00
N TRP A 367 -7.41 13.85 15.70
CA TRP A 367 -6.14 13.52 15.06
C TRP A 367 -5.23 14.75 15.00
N PRO A 368 -3.97 14.65 15.45
CA PRO A 368 -3.01 15.73 15.37
C PRO A 368 -2.33 15.77 13.99
N VAL A 369 -1.98 16.98 13.54
CA VAL A 369 -1.07 17.25 12.44
C VAL A 369 -0.06 18.30 12.92
N PHE A 370 1.22 17.96 12.88
CA PHE A 370 2.28 18.90 13.21
C PHE A 370 2.48 19.87 12.04
N VAL A 371 2.43 21.17 12.32
CA VAL A 371 2.74 22.20 11.33
C VAL A 371 4.14 22.69 11.58
N SER A 372 5.02 22.29 10.68
CA SER A 372 6.44 22.54 10.75
C SER A 372 6.76 23.91 10.16
N ASP A 373 7.39 24.77 10.94
CA ASP A 373 8.06 25.98 10.41
C ASP A 373 9.40 25.64 9.73
N ALA A 374 9.76 24.35 9.73
CA ALA A 374 11.12 23.98 10.01
C ALA A 374 12.07 24.10 8.82
N ALA A 375 13.29 24.52 9.18
CA ALA A 375 14.52 24.28 8.44
C ALA A 375 14.89 22.78 8.37
N ALA A 376 14.12 21.89 9.03
CA ALA A 376 14.43 20.48 9.25
C ALA A 376 13.19 19.56 9.09
N ILE A 377 13.34 18.34 8.56
CA ILE A 377 12.33 17.28 8.54
C ILE A 377 12.84 16.10 9.37
N GLU A 378 12.00 15.55 10.24
CA GLU A 378 12.37 14.41 11.08
C GLU A 378 12.23 13.08 10.32
N LEU A 379 13.33 12.52 9.80
CA LEU A 379 13.30 11.21 9.12
C LEU A 379 13.20 10.06 10.13
N PHE A 380 13.85 10.18 11.28
CA PHE A 380 13.80 9.19 12.36
C PHE A 380 13.77 9.85 13.74
N ASN A 381 12.89 9.37 14.61
CA ASN A 381 12.85 9.67 16.03
C ASN A 381 12.55 8.40 16.82
N ALA A 382 13.47 8.03 17.72
CA ALA A 382 13.35 6.78 18.47
C ALA A 382 12.06 6.67 19.30
N ALA A 383 11.53 7.78 19.82
CA ALA A 383 10.29 7.76 20.60
C ALA A 383 9.03 7.51 19.75
N LYS A 384 9.06 7.84 18.46
CA LYS A 384 7.91 7.75 17.55
C LYS A 384 7.97 6.55 16.61
N ASP A 385 9.17 6.19 16.14
CA ASP A 385 9.34 5.30 14.99
C ASP A 385 9.78 3.88 15.36
N TYR A 386 10.14 3.59 16.61
CA TYR A 386 10.75 2.32 16.99
C TYR A 386 9.93 1.07 16.60
N GLN A 387 8.60 1.16 16.63
CA GLN A 387 7.70 0.06 16.25
C GLN A 387 7.64 -0.19 14.73
N LYS A 388 8.11 0.78 13.93
CA LYS A 388 8.11 0.72 12.45
C LYS A 388 9.44 0.23 11.88
N LEU A 389 10.42 -0.09 12.73
CA LEU A 389 11.77 -0.49 12.31
C LEU A 389 11.82 -1.96 11.88
N ASN A 390 12.35 -2.20 10.69
CA ASN A 390 12.81 -3.52 10.27
C ASN A 390 14.23 -3.73 10.79
N VAL A 391 14.36 -4.42 11.92
CA VAL A 391 15.64 -4.60 12.62
C VAL A 391 16.40 -5.82 12.06
N TYR A 392 17.71 -5.67 11.89
CA TYR A 392 18.64 -6.73 11.58
C TYR A 392 19.63 -6.93 12.74
N VAL A 393 19.47 -8.06 13.43
CA VAL A 393 20.36 -8.51 14.49
C VAL A 393 20.58 -10.03 14.37
N THR A 394 21.77 -10.50 14.77
CA THR A 394 22.17 -11.91 14.70
C THR A 394 21.40 -12.80 15.68
N ASN A 395 21.01 -12.26 16.83
CA ASN A 395 20.24 -12.96 17.85
C ASN A 395 19.24 -12.00 18.51
N TYR A 396 18.04 -12.50 18.81
CA TYR A 396 17.02 -11.74 19.53
C TYR A 396 16.84 -12.39 20.91
N SER A 397 17.27 -11.71 21.97
CA SER A 397 17.18 -12.22 23.34
C SER A 397 16.82 -11.09 24.32
N ARG A 398 16.66 -11.39 25.61
CA ARG A 398 16.43 -10.34 26.62
C ARG A 398 17.62 -9.39 26.78
N THR A 399 18.80 -9.80 26.33
CA THR A 399 20.06 -9.06 26.51
C THR A 399 20.71 -8.67 25.18
N GLU A 400 20.03 -8.96 24.06
CA GLU A 400 20.49 -8.68 22.69
C GLU A 400 19.30 -8.26 21.84
N GLY A 401 19.48 -7.23 21.03
CA GLY A 401 18.44 -6.69 20.17
C GLY A 401 18.10 -5.23 20.51
N PRO A 402 16.92 -4.77 20.06
CA PRO A 402 16.50 -3.38 20.16
C PRO A 402 16.06 -3.03 21.58
N GLU A 403 16.48 -1.86 22.05
CA GLU A 403 16.12 -1.26 23.35
C GLU A 403 15.87 0.23 23.16
N LEU A 404 14.90 0.79 23.89
CA LEU A 404 14.75 2.24 24.05
C LEU A 404 15.45 2.66 25.34
N VAL A 405 16.42 3.56 25.21
CA VAL A 405 17.17 4.13 26.34
C VAL A 405 16.96 5.64 26.40
N ALA A 406 17.29 6.26 27.53
CA ALA A 406 17.24 7.71 27.65
C ALA A 406 18.23 8.37 26.67
N GLY A 407 17.77 9.42 25.99
CA GLY A 407 18.59 10.32 25.19
C GLY A 407 19.48 11.22 26.04
N GLU A 408 20.20 12.14 25.41
CA GLU A 408 21.00 13.13 26.15
C GLU A 408 20.13 14.18 26.87
N LYS A 409 19.00 14.53 26.25
CA LYS A 409 18.07 15.56 26.76
C LYS A 409 16.87 14.91 27.45
N THR A 410 16.29 15.63 28.41
CA THR A 410 15.03 15.25 29.07
C THR A 410 13.93 14.99 28.05
N ASP A 411 13.12 13.95 28.30
CA ASP A 411 12.02 13.49 27.44
C ASP A 411 12.41 13.05 26.02
N GLN A 412 13.71 12.83 25.76
CA GLN A 412 14.17 12.19 24.53
C GLN A 412 14.53 10.74 24.78
N LEU A 413 14.20 9.89 23.81
CA LEU A 413 14.61 8.50 23.77
C LEU A 413 15.63 8.31 22.66
N SER A 414 16.48 7.30 22.83
CA SER A 414 17.42 6.82 21.83
C SER A 414 17.16 5.35 21.57
N PHE A 415 17.25 4.96 20.30
CA PHE A 415 17.13 3.58 19.89
C PHE A 415 18.51 2.94 19.93
N LYS A 416 18.67 2.00 20.85
CA LYS A 416 19.87 1.21 21.04
C LYS A 416 19.68 -0.14 20.36
N LEU A 417 20.64 -0.54 19.53
CA LEU A 417 20.72 -1.91 19.03
C LEU A 417 22.04 -2.52 19.52
N SER A 418 21.95 -3.71 20.13
CA SER A 418 23.13 -4.39 20.68
C SER A 418 23.13 -5.89 20.45
N THR A 419 24.32 -6.48 20.40
CA THR A 419 24.53 -7.94 20.34
C THR A 419 25.82 -8.32 21.06
N GLN A 420 25.87 -9.54 21.58
CA GLN A 420 27.08 -10.15 22.14
C GLN A 420 27.98 -10.74 21.04
N ASN A 421 27.41 -11.05 19.87
CA ASN A 421 28.14 -11.69 18.77
C ASN A 421 27.60 -11.21 17.41
N LEU A 422 28.44 -10.51 16.65
CA LEU A 422 28.10 -10.01 15.31
C LEU A 422 28.12 -11.08 14.21
N GLY A 423 28.62 -12.26 14.52
CA GLY A 423 28.76 -13.40 13.61
C GLY A 423 29.58 -13.08 12.37
N ASP A 424 29.45 -13.94 11.36
CA ASP A 424 30.24 -13.86 10.12
C ASP A 424 29.92 -12.63 9.25
N LYS A 425 28.74 -12.02 9.44
CA LYS A 425 28.31 -10.85 8.64
C LYS A 425 28.78 -9.52 9.23
N ARG A 426 29.25 -9.52 10.49
CA ARG A 426 29.86 -8.40 11.21
C ARG A 426 29.07 -7.08 11.24
N SER A 427 27.76 -7.09 11.00
CA SER A 427 26.92 -5.90 11.01
C SER A 427 25.57 -6.11 11.67
N ILE A 428 25.06 -5.07 12.32
CA ILE A 428 23.68 -4.95 12.82
C ILE A 428 23.08 -3.63 12.37
N GLY A 429 21.75 -3.50 12.35
CA GLY A 429 21.15 -2.25 11.92
C GLY A 429 19.63 -2.30 11.79
N PHE A 430 19.07 -1.31 11.11
CA PHE A 430 17.64 -1.26 10.81
C PHE A 430 17.36 -0.54 9.49
N GLN A 431 16.16 -0.78 8.97
CA GLN A 431 15.54 0.04 7.94
C GLN A 431 14.23 0.63 8.44
N LEU A 432 13.92 1.85 8.01
CA LEU A 432 12.66 2.55 8.25
C LEU A 432 12.08 3.03 6.93
N PHE A 433 10.78 2.80 6.70
CA PHE A 433 10.05 3.41 5.59
C PHE A 433 9.81 4.89 5.88
N ILE A 434 10.29 5.77 4.99
CA ILE A 434 10.26 7.24 5.18
C ILE A 434 9.50 7.98 4.09
N ALA A 435 9.05 7.32 3.02
CA ALA A 435 8.37 8.00 1.91
C ALA A 435 7.14 8.80 2.37
N ASP A 436 6.36 8.29 3.34
CA ASP A 436 5.20 9.01 3.89
C ASP A 436 5.59 10.30 4.61
N LYS A 437 6.79 10.38 5.19
CA LYS A 437 7.30 11.59 5.85
C LYS A 437 7.76 12.65 4.86
N LEU A 438 8.16 12.22 3.65
CA LEU A 438 8.61 13.12 2.59
C LEU A 438 7.45 13.58 1.68
N LYS A 439 6.34 12.84 1.69
CA LYS A 439 5.18 13.08 0.85
C LYS A 439 4.46 14.36 1.27
N GLY A 440 4.23 15.26 0.31
CA GLY A 440 3.53 16.53 0.56
C GLY A 440 4.44 17.69 0.94
N ILE A 441 5.74 17.45 1.16
CA ILE A 441 6.73 18.51 1.35
C ILE A 441 7.08 19.13 0.00
N ALA A 442 6.54 20.33 -0.26
CA ALA A 442 6.70 21.01 -1.55
C ALA A 442 8.15 21.44 -1.83
N GLU A 443 8.89 21.80 -0.78
CA GLU A 443 10.26 22.30 -0.81
C GLU A 443 11.32 21.21 -0.55
N ILE A 444 10.99 19.94 -0.78
CA ILE A 444 11.88 18.80 -0.50
C ILE A 444 13.27 18.94 -1.14
N SER A 445 13.38 19.63 -2.28
CA SER A 445 14.65 19.90 -2.97
C SER A 445 15.53 20.95 -2.28
N SER A 446 14.99 21.72 -1.34
CA SER A 446 15.74 22.74 -0.58
C SER A 446 16.54 22.17 0.58
N PHE A 447 16.29 20.93 0.96
CA PHE A 447 17.06 20.24 1.99
C PHE A 447 18.31 19.60 1.39
N THR A 448 19.46 19.84 2.02
CA THR A 448 20.78 19.60 1.45
C THR A 448 21.68 18.75 2.34
N LYS A 449 21.31 18.52 3.61
CA LYS A 449 22.12 17.74 4.56
C LYS A 449 21.27 16.86 5.48
N LEU A 450 21.82 15.74 5.91
CA LEU A 450 21.30 14.94 7.02
C LEU A 450 22.03 15.34 8.31
N ILE A 451 21.30 15.44 9.41
CA ILE A 451 21.85 15.56 10.75
C ILE A 451 21.57 14.26 11.48
N VAL A 452 22.62 13.53 11.85
CA VAL A 452 22.51 12.24 12.53
C VAL A 452 23.01 12.42 13.95
N ARG A 453 22.12 12.20 14.93
CA ARG A 453 22.48 12.29 16.34
C ARG A 453 22.63 10.90 16.94
N ALA A 454 23.86 10.54 17.25
CA ALA A 454 24.20 9.14 17.56
C ALA A 454 25.40 9.01 18.50
N LYS A 455 25.51 7.85 19.14
CA LYS A 455 26.68 7.42 19.92
C LYS A 455 26.82 5.90 19.91
N THR A 456 27.89 5.39 20.52
CA THR A 456 28.06 3.97 20.82
C THR A 456 28.40 3.75 22.28
N SER A 457 27.98 2.63 22.87
CA SER A 457 28.45 2.23 24.20
C SER A 457 29.74 1.38 24.13
N ASN A 458 30.28 1.15 22.93
CA ASN A 458 31.54 0.44 22.74
C ASN A 458 32.74 1.27 23.25
N PRO A 459 33.80 0.62 23.76
CA PRO A 459 35.07 1.29 24.08
C PRO A 459 35.81 1.74 22.80
N ASP A 460 35.74 0.94 21.74
CA ASP A 460 36.35 1.24 20.46
C ASP A 460 35.37 1.99 19.53
N PRO A 461 35.85 2.89 18.65
CA PRO A 461 34.98 3.58 17.70
C PRO A 461 34.24 2.63 16.75
N VAL A 462 32.98 2.96 16.44
CA VAL A 462 32.09 2.18 15.57
C VAL A 462 31.88 2.89 14.25
N GLN A 463 31.94 2.16 13.14
CA GLN A 463 31.53 2.71 11.85
C GLN A 463 30.04 2.51 11.66
N ILE A 464 29.34 3.57 11.26
CA ILE A 464 27.94 3.52 10.85
C ILE A 464 27.82 3.98 9.41
N LYS A 465 27.03 3.23 8.65
CA LYS A 465 26.49 3.62 7.36
C LYS A 465 25.09 4.21 7.54
N ILE A 466 24.89 5.37 6.93
CA ILE A 466 23.59 6.04 6.80
C ILE A 466 23.27 6.08 5.32
N ALA A 467 22.16 5.47 4.91
CA ALA A 467 21.79 5.35 3.52
C ALA A 467 20.32 5.71 3.26
N LEU A 468 20.10 6.38 2.13
CA LEU A 468 18.78 6.55 1.55
C LEU A 468 18.61 5.50 0.44
N ILE A 469 17.47 4.83 0.44
CA ILE A 469 17.11 3.80 -0.54
C ILE A 469 15.91 4.30 -1.34
N GLY A 470 16.02 4.33 -2.67
CA GLY A 470 14.94 4.70 -3.57
C GLY A 470 13.94 3.56 -3.82
N ALA A 471 12.76 3.90 -4.34
CA ALA A 471 11.73 2.92 -4.73
C ALA A 471 12.17 1.97 -5.87
N ASP A 472 13.25 2.30 -6.57
CA ASP A 472 13.96 1.50 -7.58
C ASP A 472 15.19 0.76 -7.01
N ALA A 473 15.29 0.69 -5.68
CA ALA A 473 16.40 0.08 -4.95
C ALA A 473 17.77 0.70 -5.22
N ALA A 474 17.83 1.89 -5.83
CA ALA A 474 19.03 2.72 -5.83
C ALA A 474 19.39 3.08 -4.38
N VAL A 475 20.68 3.16 -4.07
CA VAL A 475 21.15 3.44 -2.70
C VAL A 475 22.24 4.49 -2.77
N ASN A 476 22.11 5.53 -1.96
CA ASN A 476 23.18 6.49 -1.70
C ASN A 476 23.48 6.54 -0.21
N ALA A 477 24.74 6.35 0.14
CA ALA A 477 25.18 6.19 1.52
C ALA A 477 26.38 7.08 1.87
N SER A 478 26.51 7.40 3.15
CA SER A 478 27.73 7.95 3.75
C SER A 478 28.05 7.19 5.03
N PHE A 479 29.29 7.33 5.49
CA PHE A 479 29.84 6.62 6.62
C PHE A 479 30.32 7.62 7.67
N ILE A 480 29.91 7.41 8.91
CA ILE A 480 30.34 8.19 10.08
C ILE A 480 30.99 7.28 11.11
N THR A 481 31.80 7.86 11.99
CA THR A 481 32.46 7.12 13.07
C THR A 481 31.94 7.60 14.41
N LEU A 482 31.27 6.71 15.14
CA LEU A 482 30.69 6.98 16.44
C LEU A 482 31.70 6.83 17.57
N LYS A 483 31.49 7.63 18.61
CA LYS A 483 32.22 7.60 19.88
C LYS A 483 31.22 7.46 21.04
N GLN A 484 31.72 7.48 22.27
CA GLN A 484 30.92 7.25 23.48
C GLN A 484 29.99 8.39 23.88
N GLN A 485 30.22 9.59 23.37
CA GLN A 485 29.38 10.76 23.61
C GLN A 485 28.44 10.97 22.41
N TYR A 486 27.27 11.54 22.68
CA TYR A 486 26.39 11.98 21.60
C TYR A 486 27.08 13.05 20.76
N GLN A 487 26.95 12.91 19.45
CA GLN A 487 27.47 13.86 18.48
C GLN A 487 26.41 14.07 17.40
N ASP A 488 26.35 15.30 16.88
CA ASP A 488 25.55 15.64 15.71
C ASP A 488 26.48 15.59 14.50
N PHE A 489 26.25 14.61 13.62
CA PHE A 489 27.02 14.44 12.40
C PHE A 489 26.27 15.11 11.24
N GLU A 490 26.85 16.15 10.68
CA GLU A 490 26.34 16.78 9.46
C GLU A 490 26.85 16.02 8.23
N ILE A 491 25.92 15.50 7.42
CA ILE A 491 26.20 14.74 6.20
C ILE A 491 25.55 15.47 5.01
N PRO A 492 26.30 16.26 4.24
CA PRO A 492 25.78 16.84 3.00
C PRO A 492 25.30 15.75 2.04
N LEU A 493 24.09 15.88 1.50
CA LEU A 493 23.50 14.89 0.58
C LEU A 493 24.35 14.66 -0.67
N LYS A 494 25.07 15.71 -1.12
CA LYS A 494 26.04 15.64 -2.23
C LYS A 494 27.23 14.71 -1.97
N GLN A 495 27.52 14.36 -0.71
CA GLN A 495 28.60 13.45 -0.34
C GLN A 495 28.17 11.98 -0.37
N LEU A 496 26.86 11.68 -0.41
CA LEU A 496 26.38 10.31 -0.45
C LEU A 496 26.84 9.62 -1.75
N GLN A 497 27.39 8.41 -1.63
CA GLN A 497 27.91 7.64 -2.75
C GLN A 497 27.07 6.40 -3.03
N PRO A 498 27.00 5.91 -4.28
CA PRO A 498 26.29 4.67 -4.61
C PRO A 498 26.80 3.47 -3.79
N ASP A 499 25.88 2.71 -3.19
CA ASP A 499 26.22 1.54 -2.37
C ASP A 499 25.21 0.39 -2.57
N SER A 500 25.33 -0.68 -1.79
CA SER A 500 24.39 -1.81 -1.72
C SER A 500 23.38 -1.56 -0.59
N LEU A 501 22.23 -2.22 -0.59
CA LEU A 501 21.32 -2.28 0.56
C LEU A 501 21.29 -3.68 1.16
N LEU A 502 20.95 -3.75 2.44
CA LEU A 502 20.65 -5.00 3.12
C LEU A 502 19.20 -5.40 2.80
N LEU A 503 18.98 -6.62 2.32
CA LEU A 503 17.62 -7.09 2.06
C LEU A 503 16.94 -7.39 3.40
N LEU A 504 15.96 -6.55 3.78
CA LEU A 504 15.15 -6.70 4.98
C LEU A 504 13.65 -6.77 4.68
N PRO A 505 12.89 -7.68 5.33
CA PRO A 505 13.35 -8.75 6.24
C PRO A 505 14.35 -9.72 5.57
N ARG A 506 15.21 -10.39 6.36
CA ARG A 506 16.26 -11.27 5.83
C ARG A 506 15.65 -12.31 4.88
N PRO A 507 16.12 -12.40 3.63
CA PRO A 507 15.61 -13.40 2.69
C PRO A 507 15.74 -14.83 3.23
N TYR A 508 14.71 -15.62 2.99
CA TYR A 508 14.67 -17.05 3.28
C TYR A 508 14.53 -17.85 1.97
N PRO A 509 15.22 -19.00 1.83
CA PRO A 509 16.16 -19.60 2.79
C PRO A 509 17.47 -18.82 2.95
N ILE A 510 18.19 -19.05 4.05
CA ILE A 510 19.34 -18.25 4.48
C ILE A 510 20.55 -18.20 3.51
N PHE A 511 20.56 -19.05 2.48
CA PHE A 511 21.55 -19.03 1.40
C PHE A 511 21.28 -17.95 0.34
N MET A 512 20.08 -17.37 0.33
CA MET A 512 19.73 -16.29 -0.58
C MET A 512 20.65 -15.07 -0.34
N PRO A 513 20.93 -14.25 -1.37
CA PRO A 513 21.75 -13.06 -1.20
C PRO A 513 21.20 -12.17 -0.09
N LEU A 514 22.09 -11.72 0.80
CA LEU A 514 21.75 -10.79 1.87
C LEU A 514 21.84 -9.32 1.41
N TRP A 515 22.64 -9.07 0.39
CA TRP A 515 22.92 -7.74 -0.14
C TRP A 515 22.42 -7.63 -1.57
N PHE A 516 21.88 -6.46 -1.89
CA PHE A 516 21.49 -6.11 -3.25
C PHE A 516 22.12 -4.79 -3.67
N LYS A 517 22.58 -4.70 -4.91
CA LYS A 517 23.12 -3.47 -5.50
C LYS A 517 22.45 -3.22 -6.84
N ALA A 518 21.69 -2.13 -6.92
CA ALA A 518 21.07 -1.72 -8.17
C ALA A 518 22.13 -1.30 -9.21
N PRO A 519 21.85 -1.47 -10.51
CA PRO A 519 22.66 -0.86 -11.57
C PRO A 519 22.71 0.66 -11.37
N ALA A 520 23.91 1.25 -11.44
CA ALA A 520 24.25 2.61 -10.96
C ALA A 520 23.14 3.67 -11.19
N ALA A 521 22.39 3.96 -10.14
CA ALA A 521 21.39 5.02 -10.08
C ALA A 521 21.58 5.82 -8.80
N SER A 522 21.36 7.12 -8.88
CA SER A 522 21.37 8.02 -7.72
C SER A 522 19.95 8.20 -7.18
N VAL A 523 19.78 8.05 -5.87
CA VAL A 523 18.55 8.35 -5.14
C VAL A 523 18.28 9.84 -5.19
N LYS A 524 17.17 10.22 -5.80
CA LYS A 524 16.59 11.56 -5.61
C LYS A 524 15.87 11.57 -4.29
N LEU A 525 16.07 12.61 -3.49
CA LEU A 525 15.46 12.71 -2.16
C LEU A 525 13.93 12.56 -2.18
N ALA A 526 13.25 13.18 -3.16
CA ALA A 526 11.81 13.04 -3.36
C ALA A 526 11.33 11.62 -3.72
N GLN A 527 12.27 10.71 -4.05
CA GLN A 527 12.03 9.31 -4.38
C GLN A 527 12.61 8.36 -3.32
N ALA A 528 13.15 8.91 -2.22
CA ALA A 528 13.65 8.10 -1.12
C ALA A 528 12.48 7.40 -0.43
N ASP A 529 12.59 6.07 -0.35
CA ASP A 529 11.57 5.16 0.14
C ASP A 529 11.89 4.69 1.56
N LYS A 530 13.18 4.37 1.79
CA LYS A 530 13.66 3.90 3.09
C LYS A 530 14.93 4.63 3.53
N LEU A 531 15.07 4.75 4.84
CA LEU A 531 16.29 5.07 5.55
C LEU A 531 16.90 3.74 6.04
N GLU A 532 18.18 3.52 5.78
CA GLU A 532 18.95 2.38 6.30
C GLU A 532 20.08 2.88 7.21
N VAL A 533 20.19 2.27 8.38
CA VAL A 533 21.29 2.49 9.32
C VAL A 533 21.93 1.14 9.63
N LEU A 534 23.20 0.97 9.28
CA LEU A 534 23.97 -0.25 9.57
C LEU A 534 25.24 0.11 10.33
N ALA A 535 25.64 -0.72 11.28
CA ALA A 535 26.81 -0.52 12.11
C ALA A 535 27.72 -1.76 12.13
N TRP A 536 29.03 -1.54 12.12
CA TRP A 536 30.05 -2.60 12.25
C TRP A 536 31.32 -2.06 12.94
N PRO A 537 32.17 -2.94 13.51
CA PRO A 537 33.40 -2.53 14.19
C PRO A 537 34.47 -2.08 13.19
N LEU A 538 35.25 -1.05 13.56
CA LEU A 538 36.39 -0.56 12.75
C LEU A 538 37.63 -1.45 12.88
N THR A 539 37.78 -2.16 14.00
CA THR A 539 38.91 -3.07 14.25
C THR A 539 38.43 -4.51 14.23
N SER A 540 39.18 -5.38 13.54
CA SER A 540 38.97 -6.83 13.57
C SER A 540 39.45 -7.42 14.90
N GLY A 541 38.65 -7.27 15.95
CA GLY A 541 38.82 -7.91 17.26
C GLY A 541 37.80 -9.04 17.46
N GLN A 542 38.06 -9.92 18.44
CA GLN A 542 37.15 -11.02 18.80
C GLN A 542 35.73 -10.55 19.12
N ASP A 543 34.77 -11.48 18.97
CA ASP A 543 33.36 -11.32 19.38
C ASP A 543 33.28 -10.74 20.80
N ARG A 544 32.96 -9.46 20.86
CA ARG A 544 32.70 -8.69 22.06
C ARG A 544 31.33 -8.05 21.91
N PHE A 545 30.73 -7.71 23.05
CA PHE A 545 29.55 -6.84 23.09
C PHE A 545 29.71 -5.68 22.11
N PHE A 546 28.72 -5.49 21.26
CA PHE A 546 28.67 -4.45 20.24
C PHE A 546 27.35 -3.71 20.33
N SER A 547 27.38 -2.38 20.40
CA SER A 547 26.18 -1.54 20.38
C SER A 547 26.32 -0.27 19.55
N PHE A 548 25.19 0.26 19.11
CA PHE A 548 25.07 1.65 18.70
C PHE A 548 23.72 2.22 19.12
N GLU A 549 23.65 3.54 19.20
CA GLU A 549 22.49 4.31 19.66
C GLU A 549 22.23 5.45 18.69
N ILE A 550 21.00 5.55 18.17
CA ILE A 550 20.53 6.67 17.34
C ILE A 550 19.37 7.36 18.07
N GLU A 551 19.51 8.66 18.33
CA GLU A 551 18.46 9.47 18.93
C GLU A 551 17.51 10.01 17.86
N SER A 552 18.08 10.61 16.81
CA SER A 552 17.31 11.18 15.70
C SER A 552 18.12 11.25 14.40
N ILE A 553 17.39 11.30 13.28
CA ILE A 553 17.93 11.66 11.97
C ILE A 553 17.03 12.73 11.37
N LEU A 554 17.60 13.90 11.14
CA LEU A 554 16.92 15.04 10.53
C LEU A 554 17.45 15.28 9.12
N LEU A 555 16.62 15.90 8.29
CA LEU A 555 16.95 16.39 6.98
C LEU A 555 16.85 17.91 7.02
N GLU A 556 17.94 18.63 6.78
CA GLU A 556 18.02 20.09 6.97
C GLU A 556 18.41 20.86 5.71
N LYS A 557 18.04 22.14 5.69
CA LYS A 557 18.54 23.15 4.74
C LYS A 557 19.96 23.59 5.15
N ASP A 558 20.69 24.19 4.21
CA ASP A 558 22.02 24.78 4.48
C ASP A 558 21.96 25.93 5.50
#